data_AF-A0A820TT13-F1
#
_entry.id   AF-A0A820TT13-F1
#
_cell.length_a   1.000
_cell.length_b   1.000
_cell.length_c   1.000
_cell.angle_alpha   90.00
_cell.angle_beta   90.00
_cell.angle_gamma   90.00
#
_symmetry.space_group_name_H-M   'P 1'
#
loop_
_entity.id
_entity.type
_entity.pdbx_description
1 polymer ?
#
loop_
_entity_poly.entity_id
_entity_poly.type
_entity_poly.pdbx_seq_one_letter_code
_entity_poly.pdbx_strand_id
1 'polypeptide(L)'
;AQWNLFERFLTRLCVPIPMFHIFSEVVGVLNVAVAKCKIVFPAILPDTVSTMKAIHEEKCTALIGAPIIFRDILGHPDKKNYDLSSLAFAILGASPMHISFLRQLEKEIPI
;
A
#
# COMPACT_ATOMS: atom_id res chain seq x y z
N ALA A 1 -22.30 5.24 1.64
CA ALA A 1 -22.50 4.05 0.77
C ALA A 1 -21.18 3.50 0.19
N GLN A 2 -20.24 4.33 -0.29
CA GLN A 2 -18.82 3.91 -0.54
C GLN A 2 -17.83 4.56 0.44
N TRP A 3 -18.12 5.77 0.92
CA TRP A 3 -17.29 6.49 1.89
C TRP A 3 -17.01 5.71 3.20
N ASN A 4 -18.02 5.03 3.75
CA ASN A 4 -17.84 4.22 4.95
C ASN A 4 -16.89 3.01 4.74
N LEU A 5 -16.73 2.54 3.49
CA LEU A 5 -15.74 1.50 3.16
C LEU A 5 -14.33 2.10 3.20
N PHE A 6 -14.15 3.27 2.57
CA PHE A 6 -12.88 3.99 2.59
C PHE A 6 -12.43 4.32 4.02
N GLU A 7 -13.32 4.82 4.88
CA GLU A 7 -12.99 5.07 6.30
C GLU A 7 -12.60 3.79 7.05
N ARG A 8 -13.26 2.66 6.74
CA ARG A 8 -13.01 1.38 7.41
C ARG A 8 -11.67 0.76 7.01
N PHE A 9 -11.26 0.90 5.76
CA PHE A 9 -10.07 0.24 5.23
C PHE A 9 -8.83 1.13 5.15
N LEU A 10 -8.98 2.45 5.02
CA LEU A 10 -7.85 3.39 4.96
C LEU A 10 -7.29 3.79 6.32
N THR A 11 -7.68 3.14 7.43
CA THR A 11 -7.26 3.54 8.79
C THR A 11 -5.75 3.73 8.97
N ARG A 12 -4.93 2.87 8.35
CA ARG A 12 -3.46 2.97 8.36
C ARG A 12 -2.92 2.73 6.95
N LEU A 13 -2.46 3.79 6.29
CA LEU A 13 -2.00 3.77 4.90
C LEU A 13 -0.46 3.76 4.85
N CYS A 14 0.12 2.72 4.23
CA CYS A 14 1.54 2.68 3.91
C CYS A 14 1.80 3.36 2.56
N VAL A 15 2.68 4.36 2.53
CA VAL A 15 2.99 5.18 1.35
C VAL A 15 4.48 5.03 0.98
N PRO A 16 4.87 3.98 0.25
CA PRO A 16 6.26 3.73 -0.20
C PRO A 16 6.66 4.53 -1.45
N ILE A 17 5.95 5.63 -1.73
CA ILE A 17 6.18 6.48 -2.90
C ILE A 17 6.84 7.78 -2.41
N PRO A 18 7.86 8.33 -3.10
CA PRO A 18 8.49 9.57 -2.68
C PRO A 18 7.49 10.72 -2.59
N MET A 19 7.64 11.56 -1.57
CA MET A 19 6.74 12.69 -1.33
C MET A 19 6.78 13.75 -2.44
N PHE A 20 7.86 13.85 -3.21
CA PHE A 20 7.91 14.78 -4.35
C PHE A 20 7.02 14.35 -5.53
N HIS A 21 6.46 13.14 -5.49
CA HIS A 21 5.57 12.65 -6.52
C HIS A 21 4.11 12.93 -6.14
N ILE A 22 3.36 13.59 -7.02
CA ILE A 22 1.97 14.01 -6.78
C ILE A 22 1.04 12.89 -6.32
N PHE A 23 1.32 11.64 -6.72
CA PHE A 23 0.57 10.47 -6.25
C PHE A 23 0.66 10.27 -4.74
N SER A 24 1.85 10.49 -4.14
CA SER A 24 2.03 10.47 -2.68
C SER A 24 1.36 11.67 -2.02
N GLU A 25 1.47 12.86 -2.60
CA GLU A 25 0.89 14.08 -2.01
C GLU A 25 -0.64 14.04 -2.01
N VAL A 26 -1.26 13.72 -3.15
CA VAL A 26 -2.72 13.78 -3.28
C VAL A 26 -3.37 12.54 -2.64
N VAL A 27 -2.90 11.34 -3.00
CA VAL A 27 -3.58 10.12 -2.60
C VAL A 27 -3.10 9.61 -1.23
N GLY A 28 -1.83 9.88 -0.89
CA GLY A 28 -1.25 9.55 0.41
C GLY A 28 -1.59 10.58 1.50
N VAL A 29 -1.31 11.87 1.27
CA VAL A 29 -1.43 12.91 2.32
C VAL A 29 -2.82 13.53 2.35
N LEU A 30 -3.36 13.92 1.20
CA LEU A 30 -4.60 14.70 1.12
C LEU A 30 -5.84 13.87 1.51
N ASN A 31 -5.90 12.59 1.12
CA ASN A 31 -6.99 11.68 1.53
C ASN A 31 -7.02 11.47 3.05
N VAL A 32 -5.87 11.48 3.71
CA VAL A 32 -5.74 11.17 5.14
C VAL A 32 -6.04 12.39 6.02
N ALA A 33 -5.74 13.59 5.53
CA ALA A 33 -6.21 14.83 6.16
C ALA A 33 -7.75 14.89 6.26
N VAL A 34 -8.45 14.24 5.32
CA VAL A 34 -9.93 14.18 5.29
C VAL A 34 -10.47 12.98 6.10
N ALA A 35 -9.77 11.84 6.13
CA ALA A 35 -10.29 10.57 6.65
C ALA A 35 -9.77 10.13 8.04
N LYS A 36 -9.00 10.96 8.77
CA LYS A 36 -8.43 10.66 10.11
C LYS A 36 -7.57 9.38 10.17
N CYS A 37 -6.81 9.11 9.12
CA CYS A 37 -5.97 7.92 9.03
C CYS A 37 -4.54 8.16 9.57
N LYS A 38 -3.83 7.09 9.92
CA LYS A 38 -2.37 7.14 10.14
C LYS A 38 -1.66 6.94 8.80
N ILE A 39 -0.70 7.81 8.48
CA ILE A 39 0.19 7.65 7.32
C ILE A 39 1.50 7.07 7.80
N VAL A 40 2.00 6.07 7.08
CA VAL A 40 3.30 5.45 7.33
C VAL A 40 4.17 5.63 6.09
N PHE A 41 5.25 6.38 6.23
CA PHE A 41 6.28 6.53 5.21
C PHE A 41 7.43 5.59 5.55
N PRO A 42 7.63 4.48 4.82
CA PRO A 42 8.61 3.47 5.16
C PRO A 42 10.06 3.91 4.92
N ALA A 43 10.29 4.78 3.92
CA ALA A 43 11.61 5.25 3.52
C ALA A 43 11.50 6.54 2.66
N ILE A 44 12.63 7.21 2.41
CA ILE A 44 12.71 8.42 1.55
C ILE A 44 12.47 8.05 0.08
N LEU A 45 12.98 6.89 -0.35
CA LEU A 45 12.83 6.33 -1.68
C LEU A 45 12.12 4.96 -1.57
N PRO A 46 11.54 4.43 -2.67
CA PRO A 46 10.91 3.11 -2.64
C PRO A 46 11.92 2.04 -2.23
N ASP A 47 11.62 1.35 -1.15
CA ASP A 47 12.39 0.22 -0.66
C ASP A 47 11.44 -0.88 -0.18
N THR A 48 11.52 -2.05 -0.80
CA THR A 48 10.57 -3.15 -0.59
C THR A 48 10.67 -3.70 0.83
N VAL A 49 11.88 -3.83 1.37
CA VAL A 49 12.11 -4.35 2.73
C VAL A 49 11.52 -3.39 3.77
N SER A 50 11.84 -2.10 3.65
CA SER A 50 11.29 -1.06 4.55
C SER A 50 9.77 -0.99 4.44
N THR A 51 9.21 -1.18 3.24
CA THR A 51 7.76 -1.21 3.02
C THR A 51 7.11 -2.40 3.74
N MET A 52 7.63 -3.61 3.56
CA MET A 52 7.11 -4.81 4.24
C MET A 52 7.26 -4.72 5.76
N LYS A 53 8.41 -4.20 6.23
CA LYS A 53 8.65 -3.97 7.66
C LYS A 53 7.65 -2.97 8.24
N ALA A 54 7.42 -1.85 7.57
CA ALA A 54 6.45 -0.84 7.99
C ALA A 54 5.03 -1.42 8.06
N ILE A 55 4.60 -2.18 7.05
CA ILE A 55 3.29 -2.85 7.07
C ILE A 55 3.19 -3.81 8.26
N HIS A 56 4.24 -4.58 8.52
CA HIS A 56 4.30 -5.55 9.60
C HIS A 56 4.21 -4.91 11.00
N GLU A 57 5.03 -3.88 11.24
CA GLU A 57 5.15 -3.20 12.53
C GLU A 57 3.95 -2.30 12.82
N GLU A 58 3.49 -1.57 11.80
CA GLU A 58 2.41 -0.59 11.93
C GLU A 58 1.03 -1.16 11.61
N LYS A 59 0.96 -2.44 11.26
CA LYS A 59 -0.26 -3.15 10.88
C LYS A 59 -1.08 -2.36 9.86
N CYS A 60 -0.41 -1.87 8.82
CA CYS A 60 -1.05 -1.07 7.78
C CYS A 60 -2.21 -1.84 7.16
N THR A 61 -3.33 -1.17 6.97
CA THR A 61 -4.56 -1.75 6.42
C THR A 61 -4.72 -1.47 4.92
N ALA A 62 -3.98 -0.48 4.42
CA ALA A 62 -3.93 -0.17 3.00
C ALA A 62 -2.49 0.09 2.53
N LEU A 63 -2.24 -0.26 1.27
CA LEU A 63 -0.99 0.02 0.57
C LEU A 63 -1.28 0.77 -0.73
N ILE A 64 -0.51 1.82 -0.99
CA ILE A 64 -0.55 2.56 -2.26
C ILE A 64 0.74 2.34 -3.04
N GLY A 65 0.66 2.19 -4.36
CA GLY A 65 1.85 2.03 -5.18
C GLY A 65 1.58 1.89 -6.67
N ALA A 66 2.64 1.99 -7.46
CA ALA A 66 2.63 1.47 -8.81
C ALA A 66 2.67 -0.07 -8.78
N PRO A 67 2.21 -0.75 -9.85
CA PRO A 67 2.23 -2.22 -9.96
C PRO A 67 3.58 -2.87 -9.64
N ILE A 68 4.70 -2.18 -9.92
CA ILE A 68 6.04 -2.66 -9.61
C ILE A 68 6.25 -2.87 -8.10
N ILE A 69 5.74 -1.98 -7.25
CA ILE A 69 5.85 -2.09 -5.79
C ILE A 69 5.23 -3.40 -5.29
N PHE A 70 4.03 -3.71 -5.80
CA PHE A 70 3.33 -4.93 -5.43
C PHE A 70 4.05 -6.17 -5.97
N ARG A 71 4.59 -6.11 -7.19
CA ARG A 71 5.39 -7.20 -7.76
C ARG A 71 6.63 -7.48 -6.94
N ASP A 72 7.33 -6.42 -6.51
CA ASP A 72 8.54 -6.53 -5.72
C ASP A 72 8.23 -7.16 -4.36
N ILE A 73 7.12 -6.77 -3.71
CA ILE A 73 6.65 -7.40 -2.46
C ILE A 73 6.34 -8.89 -2.68
N LEU A 74 5.57 -9.23 -3.74
CA LEU A 74 5.20 -10.61 -4.02
C LEU A 74 6.41 -11.50 -4.31
N GLY A 75 7.41 -10.97 -5.03
CA GLY A 75 8.61 -11.68 -5.43
C GLY A 75 9.77 -11.61 -4.41
N HIS A 76 9.63 -10.89 -3.30
CA HIS A 76 10.74 -10.67 -2.39
C HIS A 76 11.11 -11.97 -1.62
N PRO A 77 12.40 -12.38 -1.58
CA PRO A 77 12.82 -13.60 -0.89
C PRO A 77 12.46 -13.59 0.60
N ASP A 78 12.50 -12.40 1.22
CA ASP A 78 12.19 -12.21 2.63
C ASP A 78 10.71 -11.97 2.94
N LYS A 79 9.80 -12.02 1.95
CA LYS A 79 8.36 -11.77 2.15
C LYS A 79 7.78 -12.57 3.33
N LYS A 80 8.19 -13.83 3.46
CA LYS A 80 7.75 -14.75 4.54
C LYS A 80 8.13 -14.29 5.96
N ASN A 81 9.09 -13.39 6.10
CA ASN A 81 9.53 -12.86 7.40
C ASN A 81 8.62 -11.72 7.88
N TYR A 82 7.72 -11.23 7.03
CA TYR A 82 6.82 -10.12 7.32
C TYR A 82 5.36 -10.57 7.25
N ASP A 83 4.65 -10.42 8.37
CA ASP A 83 3.19 -10.53 8.40
C ASP A 83 2.54 -9.34 7.68
N LEU A 84 1.94 -9.62 6.51
CA LEU A 84 1.20 -8.66 5.67
C LEU A 84 -0.33 -8.86 5.75
N SER A 85 -0.81 -9.70 6.67
CA SER A 85 -2.24 -10.07 6.76
C SER A 85 -3.16 -8.94 7.20
N SER A 86 -2.61 -7.83 7.71
CA SER A 86 -3.38 -6.65 8.09
C SER A 86 -3.87 -5.84 6.90
N LEU A 87 -3.26 -6.01 5.72
CA LEU A 87 -3.73 -5.37 4.51
C LEU A 87 -5.16 -5.84 4.21
N ALA A 88 -5.98 -4.91 3.73
CA ALA A 88 -7.37 -5.14 3.37
C ALA A 88 -7.81 -4.29 2.17
N PHE A 89 -6.90 -3.45 1.66
CA PHE A 89 -7.15 -2.60 0.50
C PHE A 89 -5.85 -2.21 -0.20
N ALA A 90 -5.88 -2.13 -1.52
CA ALA A 90 -4.76 -1.68 -2.33
C ALA A 90 -5.18 -0.55 -3.27
N ILE A 91 -4.35 0.48 -3.35
CA ILE A 91 -4.49 1.56 -4.32
C ILE A 91 -3.38 1.42 -5.35
N LEU A 92 -3.75 0.99 -6.55
CA LEU A 92 -2.81 0.82 -7.66
C LEU A 92 -3.00 1.93 -8.70
N GLY A 93 -1.91 2.54 -9.14
CA GLY A 93 -1.93 3.61 -10.13
C GLY A 93 -0.57 3.86 -10.78
N ALA A 94 -0.42 5.00 -11.46
CA ALA A 94 0.80 5.48 -12.11
C ALA A 94 1.35 4.66 -13.30
N SER A 95 0.93 3.42 -13.54
CA SER A 95 1.27 2.67 -14.75
C SER A 95 0.16 1.70 -15.20
N PRO A 96 0.20 1.21 -16.45
CA PRO A 96 -0.74 0.18 -16.92
C PRO A 96 -0.70 -1.09 -16.06
N MET A 97 -1.85 -1.73 -15.92
CA MET A 97 -2.03 -2.99 -15.19
C MET A 97 -2.67 -4.04 -16.08
N HIS A 98 -2.06 -5.23 -16.11
CA HIS A 98 -2.66 -6.39 -16.75
C HIS A 98 -3.60 -7.10 -15.79
N ILE A 99 -4.74 -7.58 -16.29
CA ILE A 99 -5.74 -8.28 -15.48
C ILE A 99 -5.21 -9.57 -14.83
N SER A 100 -4.23 -10.22 -15.48
CA SER A 100 -3.54 -11.39 -14.92
C SER A 100 -2.82 -11.06 -13.62
N PHE A 101 -2.19 -9.89 -13.54
CA PHE A 101 -1.50 -9.43 -12.36
C PHE A 101 -2.47 -9.09 -11.22
N LEU A 102 -3.58 -8.40 -11.52
CA LEU A 102 -4.62 -8.11 -10.52
C LEU A 102 -5.16 -9.39 -9.87
N ARG A 103 -5.48 -10.41 -10.69
CA ARG A 103 -5.95 -11.72 -10.19
C ARG A 103 -4.90 -12.47 -9.36
N GLN A 104 -3.62 -12.28 -9.65
CA GLN A 104 -2.55 -12.84 -8.83
C GLN A 104 -2.49 -12.13 -7.47
N LEU A 105 -2.58 -10.79 -7.49
CA LEU A 105 -2.53 -9.95 -6.31
C LEU A 105 -3.66 -10.30 -5.32
N GLU A 106 -4.90 -10.43 -5.81
CA GLU A 106 -6.08 -10.84 -5.04
C GLU A 106 -5.93 -12.22 -4.37
N LYS A 107 -5.11 -13.12 -4.94
CA LYS A 107 -4.87 -14.45 -4.37
C LYS A 107 -3.77 -14.46 -3.32
N GLU A 108 -2.78 -13.58 -3.46
CA GLU A 108 -1.57 -13.60 -2.64
C GLU A 108 -1.56 -12.58 -1.50
N ILE A 109 -2.38 -11.53 -1.61
CA ILE A 109 -2.53 -10.49 -0.59
C ILE A 109 -4.02 -10.39 -0.27
N PRO A 110 -4.41 -10.33 1.02
CA PRO A 110 -5.79 -10.15 1.41
C PRO A 110 -6.24 -8.70 1.14
N ILE A 111 -6.50 -8.33 -0.11
CA ILE A 111 -6.94 -6.98 -0.51
C ILE A 111 -8.27 -7.01 -1.26
#